data_AF-A0A2X2IR83-F1
#
_entry.id   AF-A0A2X2IR83-F1
#
_cell.length_a   1.000
_cell.length_b   1.000
_cell.length_c   1.000
_cell.angle_alpha   90.00
_cell.angle_beta   90.00
_cell.angle_gamma   90.00
#
_symmetry.space_group_name_H-M   'P 1'
#
loop_
_entity.id
_entity.type
_entity.pdbx_description
1 polymer ?
#
loop_
_entity_poly.entity_id
_entity_poly.type
_entity_poly.pdbx_seq_one_letter_code
_entity_poly.pdbx_strand_id
1 'polypeptide(L)'
;MSEVNFDKFLTIVSDEKVDSIERAKARQKRRKHLRASQRIALHILRQLDQLGWSQKKLAQQMGVSPQLVNKWVKGNENFTLETLYSLSECLNIELIEIKSLRENKEIADILSIPSSHYERTAKIIKLPVRTSITQKSPYTNQSIAR
;
A
#
# COMPACT_ATOMS: atom_id res chain seq x y z
N MET A 1 51.11 -9.31 39.96
CA MET A 1 50.84 -8.34 38.88
C MET A 1 49.39 -8.55 38.49
N SER A 2 48.49 -7.67 38.94
CA SER A 2 47.03 -7.83 38.84
C SER A 2 46.59 -7.86 37.37
N GLU A 3 45.96 -8.95 36.96
CA GLU A 3 45.25 -9.05 35.68
C GLU A 3 44.25 -7.90 35.59
N VAL A 4 44.51 -7.01 34.63
CA VAL A 4 43.71 -5.82 34.43
C VAL A 4 42.31 -6.28 34.03
N ASN A 5 41.32 -5.70 34.72
CA ASN A 5 39.88 -5.94 34.65
C ASN A 5 39.26 -5.53 33.30
N PHE A 6 40.02 -5.63 32.21
CA PHE A 6 39.72 -5.08 30.90
C PHE A 6 38.55 -5.80 30.24
N ASP A 7 38.42 -7.12 30.44
CA ASP A 7 37.28 -7.89 29.92
C ASP A 7 35.96 -7.51 30.60
N LYS A 8 35.99 -7.28 31.91
CA LYS A 8 34.85 -6.74 32.66
C LYS A 8 34.50 -5.32 32.22
N PHE A 9 35.51 -4.48 31.95
CA PHE A 9 35.31 -3.14 31.42
C PHE A 9 34.72 -3.14 30.01
N LEU A 10 35.20 -4.00 29.11
CA LEU A 10 34.70 -4.12 27.74
C LEU A 10 33.25 -4.61 27.70
N THR A 11 32.86 -5.45 28.67
CA THR A 11 31.47 -5.94 28.80
C THR A 11 30.53 -4.83 29.26
N ILE A 12 30.98 -3.94 30.15
CA ILE A 12 30.17 -2.82 30.66
C ILE A 12 30.06 -1.69 29.61
N VAL A 13 31.11 -1.47 28.82
CA VAL A 13 31.22 -0.33 27.89
C VAL A 13 30.66 -0.63 26.49
N SER A 14 30.50 -1.90 26.11
CA SER A 14 30.05 -2.27 24.76
C SER A 14 28.53 -2.20 24.54
N ASP A 15 27.71 -2.26 25.60
CA ASP A 15 26.24 -2.29 25.47
C ASP A 15 25.58 -0.90 25.25
N GLU A 16 26.18 0.19 25.71
CA GLU A 16 25.46 1.48 25.78
C GLU A 16 25.20 2.14 24.41
N LYS A 17 26.09 1.96 23.42
CA LYS A 17 26.01 2.66 22.13
C LYS A 17 25.21 1.90 21.06
N VAL A 18 25.20 0.57 21.13
CA VAL A 18 24.51 -0.30 20.16
C VAL A 18 22.99 -0.30 20.43
N ASP A 19 22.62 -0.33 21.70
CA ASP A 19 21.25 -0.38 22.19
C ASP A 19 20.47 0.93 21.93
N SER A 20 21.14 2.09 21.99
CA SER A 20 20.52 3.39 21.69
C SER A 20 20.09 3.53 20.22
N ILE A 21 20.97 3.13 19.28
CA ILE A 21 20.70 3.22 17.84
C ILE A 21 19.62 2.23 17.42
N GLU A 22 19.65 1.00 17.93
CA GLU A 22 18.64 -0.02 17.67
C GLU A 22 17.26 0.39 18.20
N ARG A 23 17.19 0.90 19.43
CA ARG A 23 15.94 1.44 19.98
C ARG A 23 15.43 2.65 19.19
N ALA A 24 16.31 3.52 18.69
CA ALA A 24 15.91 4.64 17.84
C ALA A 24 15.30 4.16 16.51
N LYS A 25 15.93 3.19 15.82
CA LYS A 25 15.40 2.54 14.61
C LYS A 25 14.07 1.84 14.89
N ALA A 26 13.94 1.13 16.01
CA ALA A 26 12.71 0.46 16.42
C ALA A 26 11.57 1.47 16.65
N ARG A 27 11.85 2.61 17.30
CA ARG A 27 10.88 3.71 17.47
C ARG A 27 10.44 4.30 16.13
N GLN A 28 11.38 4.51 15.20
CA GLN A 28 11.06 5.04 13.87
C GLN A 28 10.19 4.06 13.07
N LYS A 29 10.54 2.76 13.06
CA LYS A 29 9.74 1.71 12.42
C LYS A 29 8.35 1.65 13.03
N ARG A 30 8.25 1.60 14.36
CA ARG A 30 6.96 1.60 15.08
C ARG A 30 6.10 2.80 14.71
N ARG A 31 6.69 4.00 14.59
CA ARG A 31 5.98 5.20 14.14
C ARG A 31 5.40 5.04 12.73
N LYS A 32 6.16 4.52 11.77
CA LYS A 32 5.66 4.32 10.39
C LYS A 32 4.48 3.37 10.35
N HIS A 33 4.58 2.21 11.01
CA HIS A 33 3.48 1.26 11.08
C HIS A 33 2.26 1.84 11.79
N LEU A 34 2.46 2.53 12.91
CA LEU A 34 1.39 3.18 13.66
C LEU A 34 0.63 4.22 12.81
N ARG A 35 1.34 5.00 11.98
CA ARG A 35 0.69 5.96 11.08
C ARG A 35 -0.15 5.25 10.02
N ALA A 36 0.34 4.15 9.45
CA ALA A 36 -0.42 3.37 8.47
C ALA A 36 -1.69 2.77 9.10
N SER A 37 -1.58 2.15 10.28
CA SER A 37 -2.73 1.58 10.99
C SER A 37 -3.76 2.64 11.39
N GLN A 38 -3.32 3.82 11.83
CA GLN A 38 -4.22 4.96 12.11
C GLN A 38 -4.95 5.44 10.85
N ARG A 39 -4.28 5.50 9.70
CA ARG A 39 -4.93 5.86 8.43
C ARG A 39 -6.01 4.85 8.07
N ILE A 40 -5.69 3.56 8.12
CA ILE A 40 -6.65 2.49 7.85
C ILE A 40 -7.86 2.61 8.79
N ALA A 41 -7.63 2.83 10.09
CA ALA A 41 -8.69 3.03 11.07
C ALA A 41 -9.63 4.19 10.71
N LEU A 42 -9.08 5.32 10.27
CA LEU A 42 -9.88 6.47 9.82
C LEU A 42 -10.71 6.16 8.57
N HIS A 43 -10.17 5.40 7.62
CA HIS A 43 -10.92 4.95 6.44
C HIS A 43 -12.07 4.04 6.83
N ILE A 44 -11.84 3.08 7.74
CA ILE A 44 -12.88 2.19 8.28
C ILE A 44 -13.98 3.01 8.95
N LEU A 45 -13.61 3.91 9.87
CA LEU A 45 -14.58 4.76 10.59
C LEU A 45 -15.43 5.59 9.64
N ARG A 46 -14.79 6.28 8.68
CA ARG A 46 -15.50 7.08 7.69
C ARG A 46 -16.48 6.24 6.89
N GLN A 47 -16.09 5.03 6.50
CA GLN A 47 -16.97 4.15 5.75
C GLN A 47 -18.14 3.63 6.59
N LEU A 48 -17.90 3.32 7.87
CA LEU A 48 -18.97 2.96 8.80
C LEU A 48 -19.98 4.10 8.96
N ASP A 49 -19.52 5.36 9.05
CA ASP A 49 -20.38 6.52 9.13
C ASP A 49 -21.22 6.69 7.84
N GLN A 50 -20.62 6.51 6.66
CA GLN A 50 -21.31 6.58 5.37
C GLN A 50 -22.38 5.49 5.21
N LEU A 51 -22.10 4.28 5.69
CA LEU A 51 -23.03 3.15 5.66
C LEU A 51 -24.06 3.19 6.79
N GLY A 52 -23.90 4.06 7.79
CA GLY A 52 -24.69 4.07 9.02
C GLY A 52 -24.51 2.80 9.86
N TRP A 53 -23.33 2.16 9.78
CA TRP A 53 -23.05 0.91 10.47
C TRP A 53 -22.40 1.14 11.84
N SER A 54 -22.85 0.38 12.84
CA SER A 54 -22.12 0.30 14.10
C SER A 54 -20.91 -0.63 13.97
N GLN A 55 -19.90 -0.43 14.83
CA GLN A 55 -18.74 -1.34 14.91
C GLN A 55 -19.15 -2.78 15.27
N LYS A 56 -20.23 -2.94 16.05
CA LYS A 56 -20.82 -4.25 16.35
C LYS A 56 -21.38 -4.92 15.11
N LYS A 57 -22.03 -4.16 14.22
CA LYS A 57 -22.53 -4.68 12.95
C LYS A 57 -21.38 -5.11 12.04
N LEU A 58 -20.31 -4.32 11.95
CA LEU A 58 -19.10 -4.72 11.22
C LEU A 58 -18.53 -6.04 11.75
N ALA A 59 -18.43 -6.19 13.07
CA ALA A 59 -17.95 -7.42 13.69
C ALA A 59 -18.80 -8.64 13.29
N GLN A 60 -20.13 -8.49 13.28
CA GLN A 60 -21.06 -9.52 12.85
C GLN A 60 -20.90 -9.87 11.35
N GLN A 61 -20.80 -8.86 10.48
CA GLN A 61 -20.64 -9.08 9.03
C GLN A 61 -19.32 -9.79 8.70
N MET A 62 -18.26 -9.46 9.45
CA MET A 62 -16.94 -10.07 9.30
C MET A 62 -16.79 -11.41 10.03
N GLY A 63 -17.76 -11.81 10.87
CA GLY A 63 -17.64 -13.01 11.71
C GLY A 63 -16.55 -12.94 12.76
N VAL A 64 -16.16 -11.74 13.21
CA VAL A 64 -15.07 -11.52 14.17
C VAL A 64 -15.57 -10.98 15.51
N SER A 65 -14.72 -11.06 16.54
CA SER A 65 -15.03 -10.46 17.85
C SER A 65 -15.14 -8.93 17.77
N PRO A 66 -16.15 -8.30 18.41
CA PRO A 66 -16.23 -6.84 18.54
C PRO A 66 -14.99 -6.20 19.17
N GLN A 67 -14.28 -6.94 20.02
CA GLN A 67 -13.03 -6.48 20.63
C GLN A 67 -11.93 -6.29 19.59
N LEU A 68 -11.89 -7.13 18.56
CA LEU A 68 -10.94 -7.03 17.46
C LEU A 68 -11.24 -5.79 16.61
N VAL A 69 -12.51 -5.56 16.28
CA VAL A 69 -12.94 -4.34 15.58
C VAL A 69 -12.58 -3.08 16.37
N ASN A 70 -12.78 -3.09 17.69
CA ASN A 70 -12.35 -1.98 18.56
C ASN A 70 -10.84 -1.71 18.47
N LYS A 71 -10.01 -2.75 18.36
CA LYS A 71 -8.55 -2.59 18.19
C LYS A 71 -8.22 -1.99 16.82
N TRP A 72 -8.89 -2.43 15.76
CA TRP A 72 -8.73 -1.88 14.42
C TRP A 72 -9.05 -0.39 14.37
N VAL A 73 -10.20 0.00 14.94
CA VAL A 73 -10.66 1.39 14.98
C VAL A 73 -9.78 2.28 15.84
N LYS A 74 -9.14 1.75 16.89
CA LYS A 74 -8.14 2.49 17.67
C LYS A 74 -6.84 2.74 16.89
N GLY A 75 -6.61 2.03 15.78
CA GLY A 75 -5.46 2.24 14.90
C GLY A 75 -4.11 1.82 15.50
N ASN A 76 -4.12 0.98 16.54
CA ASN A 76 -2.90 0.44 17.17
C ASN A 76 -2.60 -1.00 16.76
N GLU A 77 -3.44 -1.59 15.90
CA GLU A 77 -3.31 -2.97 15.46
C GLU A 77 -2.42 -3.08 14.23
N ASN A 78 -1.69 -4.18 14.13
CA ASN A 78 -1.03 -4.59 12.89
C ASN A 78 -2.02 -5.42 12.06
N PHE A 79 -2.41 -4.91 10.89
CA PHE A 79 -3.32 -5.63 10.00
C PHE A 79 -2.55 -6.65 9.15
N THR A 80 -3.08 -7.86 9.02
CA THR A 80 -2.61 -8.81 8.01
C THR A 80 -3.20 -8.43 6.65
N LEU A 81 -2.55 -8.85 5.55
CA LEU A 81 -3.08 -8.64 4.20
C LEU A 81 -4.47 -9.24 4.02
N GLU A 82 -4.70 -10.44 4.56
CA GLU A 82 -6.00 -11.10 4.57
C GLU A 82 -7.06 -10.27 5.27
N THR A 83 -6.77 -9.74 6.47
CA THR A 83 -7.72 -8.87 7.18
C THR A 83 -8.04 -7.61 6.40
N LEU A 84 -7.05 -6.99 5.76
CA LEU A 84 -7.27 -5.81 4.92
C LEU A 84 -8.14 -6.13 3.71
N TYR A 85 -7.92 -7.27 3.07
CA TYR A 85 -8.70 -7.72 1.93
C TYR A 85 -10.16 -8.01 2.32
N SER A 86 -10.38 -8.77 3.40
CA SER A 86 -11.72 -9.03 3.91
C SER A 86 -12.45 -7.74 4.34
N LEU A 87 -11.73 -6.79 4.95
CA LEU A 87 -12.28 -5.46 5.26
C LEU A 87 -12.65 -4.69 4.00
N SER A 88 -11.82 -4.72 2.96
CA SER A 88 -12.13 -4.05 1.70
C SER A 88 -13.39 -4.61 1.04
N GLU A 89 -13.56 -5.93 1.04
CA GLU A 89 -14.76 -6.57 0.49
C GLU A 89 -16.01 -6.28 1.33
N CYS A 90 -15.92 -6.41 2.66
CA CYS A 90 -17.05 -6.20 3.56
C CYS A 90 -17.56 -4.74 3.55
N LEU A 91 -16.64 -3.78 3.49
CA LEU A 91 -16.95 -2.36 3.52
C LEU A 91 -17.07 -1.73 2.12
N ASN A 92 -16.78 -2.50 1.07
CA ASN A 92 -16.70 -2.08 -0.33
C ASN A 92 -15.82 -0.83 -0.54
N ILE A 93 -14.59 -0.87 -0.01
CA ILE A 93 -13.60 0.21 -0.09
C ILE A 93 -12.23 -0.31 -0.50
N GLU A 94 -11.42 0.51 -1.16
CA GLU A 94 -10.04 0.16 -1.48
C GLU A 94 -9.08 0.55 -0.34
N LEU A 95 -8.63 -0.44 0.45
CA LEU A 95 -7.65 -0.23 1.53
C LEU A 95 -6.20 -0.49 1.10
N ILE A 96 -5.99 -1.22 0.01
CA ILE A 96 -4.67 -1.60 -0.51
C ILE A 96 -4.57 -1.12 -1.96
N GLU A 97 -3.62 -0.23 -2.23
CA GLU A 97 -3.29 0.23 -3.58
C GLU A 97 -1.90 -0.30 -3.97
N ILE A 98 -1.82 -1.01 -5.10
CA ILE A 98 -0.54 -1.47 -5.65
C ILE A 98 -0.18 -0.56 -6.84
N LYS A 99 0.81 0.30 -6.64
CA LYS A 99 1.32 1.15 -7.72
C LYS A 99 2.09 0.30 -8.72
N SER A 100 1.60 0.22 -9.95
CA SER A 100 2.33 -0.42 -11.03
C SER A 100 3.56 0.43 -11.39
N LEU A 101 4.73 -0.20 -11.49
CA LEU A 101 6.01 0.47 -11.80
C LEU A 101 6.13 0.94 -13.26
N ARG A 102 5.03 1.01 -14.03
CA ARG A 102 5.07 1.44 -15.43
C ARG A 102 5.18 2.96 -15.50
N GLU A 103 6.36 3.48 -15.23
CA GLU A 103 6.76 4.83 -15.60
C GLU A 103 7.09 4.87 -17.11
N ASN A 104 6.06 4.81 -17.95
CA ASN A 104 6.19 5.28 -19.34
C ASN A 104 5.39 6.58 -19.47
N LYS A 105 5.74 7.58 -18.65
CA LYS A 105 5.19 8.93 -18.77
C LYS A 105 5.68 9.66 -20.02
N GLU A 106 6.72 9.15 -20.68
CA GLU A 106 7.35 9.80 -21.84
C GLU A 106 6.64 9.53 -23.19
N ILE A 107 5.78 8.51 -23.28
CA ILE A 107 5.13 8.17 -24.58
C ILE A 107 3.92 9.07 -24.87
N ALA A 108 3.27 9.61 -23.84
CA ALA A 108 2.08 10.45 -24.01
C ALA A 108 2.38 11.76 -24.75
N ASP A 109 3.57 12.33 -24.58
CA ASP A 109 3.97 13.57 -25.25
C ASP A 109 4.31 13.37 -26.74
N ILE A 110 4.76 12.17 -27.13
CA ILE A 110 5.06 11.84 -28.53
C ILE A 110 3.77 11.63 -29.35
N LEU A 111 2.68 11.18 -28.70
CA LEU A 111 1.37 10.95 -29.34
C LEU A 111 0.53 12.23 -29.50
N SER A 112 0.96 13.35 -28.94
CA SER A 112 0.29 14.66 -29.08
C SER A 112 0.73 15.45 -30.31
N ILE A 113 1.63 14.91 -31.14
CA ILE A 113 1.98 15.51 -32.42
C ILE A 113 0.73 15.49 -33.31
N PRO A 114 0.20 16.65 -33.76
CA PRO A 114 -0.92 16.67 -34.68
C PRO A 114 -0.59 15.87 -35.93
N SER A 115 -1.49 14.96 -36.28
CA SER A 115 -1.42 14.00 -37.39
C SER A 115 -0.99 14.57 -38.76
N SER A 116 -0.96 15.89 -38.94
CA SER A 116 -0.62 16.57 -40.19
C SER A 116 0.82 16.37 -40.71
N HIS A 117 1.74 15.82 -39.90
CA HIS A 117 3.14 15.59 -40.33
C HIS A 117 3.47 14.13 -40.72
N TYR A 118 2.75 13.12 -40.21
CA TYR A 118 3.14 11.71 -40.45
C TYR A 118 2.89 11.24 -41.88
N GLU A 119 2.01 11.90 -42.62
CA GLU A 119 1.72 11.53 -44.01
C GLU A 119 2.87 11.89 -44.96
N ARG A 120 3.74 12.83 -44.59
CA ARG A 120 4.90 13.22 -45.40
C ARG A 120 6.06 12.25 -45.25
N THR A 121 6.35 11.76 -44.04
CA THR A 121 7.52 10.92 -43.78
C THR A 121 7.25 9.43 -44.01
N ALA A 122 6.02 8.95 -43.80
CA ALA A 122 5.62 7.57 -44.07
C ALA A 122 5.65 7.18 -45.56
N LYS A 123 5.61 8.18 -46.47
CA LYS A 123 5.74 7.97 -47.92
C LYS A 123 7.19 7.83 -48.38
N ILE A 124 8.14 8.33 -47.58
CA ILE A 124 9.58 8.40 -47.91
C ILE A 124 10.32 7.16 -47.38
N ILE A 125 9.93 6.68 -46.19
CA ILE A 125 10.58 5.55 -45.53
C ILE A 125 9.66 4.35 -45.71
N LYS A 126 9.94 3.46 -46.67
CA LYS A 126 9.24 2.18 -46.89
C LYS A 126 9.43 1.22 -45.69
N LEU A 127 9.00 1.62 -44.49
CA LEU A 127 9.13 0.85 -43.26
C LEU A 127 7.80 0.14 -42.97
N PRO A 128 7.80 -1.15 -42.64
CA PRO A 128 6.59 -1.84 -42.21
C PRO A 128 6.17 -1.30 -40.85
N VAL A 129 5.19 -0.40 -40.81
CA VAL A 129 4.52 -0.01 -39.57
C VAL A 129 3.75 -1.23 -39.08
N ARG A 130 4.20 -1.84 -37.98
CA ARG A 130 3.51 -2.97 -37.34
C ARG A 130 2.27 -2.45 -36.62
N THR A 131 1.18 -2.26 -37.36
CA THR A 131 -0.14 -1.95 -36.79
C THR A 131 -0.72 -3.23 -36.18
N SER A 132 -0.45 -3.49 -34.91
CA SER A 132 -1.35 -4.26 -34.01
C SER A 132 -0.68 -4.54 -32.68
N ILE A 133 -1.17 -3.91 -31.62
CA ILE A 133 -1.54 -4.64 -30.41
C ILE A 133 -2.76 -3.96 -29.76
N THR A 134 -3.94 -4.32 -30.23
CA THR A 134 -5.15 -4.25 -29.41
C THR A 134 -5.01 -5.28 -28.30
N GLN A 135 -4.85 -4.86 -27.04
CA GLN A 135 -5.18 -5.72 -25.91
C GLN A 135 -6.27 -5.04 -25.07
N LYS A 136 -7.46 -5.67 -25.11
CA LYS A 136 -8.56 -5.43 -24.20
C LYS A 136 -8.07 -5.52 -22.75
N SER A 137 -8.43 -4.54 -21.93
CA SER A 137 -8.23 -4.57 -20.47
C SER A 137 -9.02 -5.74 -19.86
N PRO A 138 -8.44 -6.51 -18.91
CA PRO A 138 -9.08 -7.67 -18.29
C PRO A 138 -10.16 -7.31 -17.25
N TYR A 139 -10.37 -6.03 -16.93
CA TYR A 139 -11.45 -5.58 -16.05
C TYR A 139 -12.59 -4.95 -16.85
N THR A 140 -13.15 -5.73 -17.78
CA THR A 140 -14.47 -5.45 -18.35
C THR A 140 -15.33 -6.69 -18.16
N ASN A 141 -15.72 -6.96 -16.92
CA ASN A 141 -16.91 -7.75 -16.65
C ASN A 141 -17.98 -6.78 -16.13
N GLN A 142 -18.53 -6.06 -17.12
CA GLN A 142 -19.96 -5.87 -17.33
C GLN A 142 -20.85 -6.05 -16.09
N SER A 143 -21.22 -4.94 -15.47
CA SER A 143 -22.46 -4.88 -14.73
C SER A 143 -23.64 -4.97 -15.72
N ILE A 144 -24.60 -5.82 -15.37
CA ILE A 144 -26.04 -5.70 -15.64
C ILE A 144 -26.51 -6.12 -17.05
N ALA A 145 -27.27 -7.23 -17.11
CA ALA A 145 -28.65 -7.22 -17.59
C ALA A 145 -29.39 -8.54 -17.31
N ARG A 146 -30.44 -8.41 -16.49
CA ARG A 146 -31.68 -9.22 -16.33
C ARG A 146 -31.60 -10.59 -15.66
#